data_AF-A0A7C4ZGN3-F1
#
_entry.id   AF-A0A7C4ZGN3-F1
#
_cell.length_a   1.000
_cell.length_b   1.000
_cell.length_c   1.000
_cell.angle_alpha   90.00
_cell.angle_beta   90.00
_cell.angle_gamma   90.00
#
_symmetry.space_group_name_H-M   'P 1'
#
loop_
_entity.id
_entity.type
_entity.pdbx_description
1 polymer ?
#
loop_
_entity_poly.entity_id
_entity_poly.type
_entity_poly.pdbx_seq_one_letter_code
_entity_poly.pdbx_strand_id
1 'polypeptide(L)'
;MRRIWTAYFMMLVAACAAPTGPIATEQEFRRWAAEDSARQEAFVRFEAMLRRQGVADVLPAYDLWIVDRLKTRCMHAPFVAPPEEQWPNIVETLRFIRDYVEPVVGDVRAVSAFRDQAFNECVGGAPASAHRGFFAIDLMPMDRRVTRETLIERLCAVHVREGRRARVGLGIYQARRFHIDTRSYRGWGADYRGGSFPCRQATASLRNPA
;
A
#
# COMPACT_ATOMS: atom_id res chain seq x y z
N MET A 1 35.65 -57.66 -11.93
CA MET A 1 35.15 -56.36 -12.45
C MET A 1 33.95 -55.94 -11.63
N ARG A 2 34.10 -55.00 -10.67
CA ARG A 2 32.99 -54.46 -9.86
C ARG A 2 32.69 -53.04 -10.34
N ARG A 3 31.51 -52.84 -10.93
CA ARG A 3 31.01 -51.54 -11.38
C ARG A 3 30.45 -50.78 -10.18
N ILE A 4 31.10 -49.71 -9.77
CA ILE A 4 30.60 -48.77 -8.77
C ILE A 4 29.65 -47.81 -9.51
N TRP A 5 28.37 -47.84 -9.15
CA TRP A 5 27.37 -46.88 -9.63
C TRP A 5 27.32 -45.72 -8.64
N THR A 6 27.92 -44.59 -9.00
CA THR A 6 27.82 -43.35 -8.23
C THR A 6 26.46 -42.71 -8.52
N ALA A 7 25.54 -42.79 -7.57
CA ALA A 7 24.28 -42.06 -7.64
C ALA A 7 24.53 -40.57 -7.37
N TYR A 8 24.39 -39.74 -8.40
CA TYR A 8 24.41 -38.29 -8.24
C TYR A 8 23.09 -37.83 -7.61
N PHE A 9 23.16 -37.38 -6.36
CA PHE A 9 22.06 -36.71 -5.69
C PHE A 9 21.96 -35.28 -6.25
N MET A 10 21.03 -35.07 -7.17
CA MET A 10 20.77 -33.77 -7.78
C MET A 10 20.07 -32.89 -6.74
N MET A 11 20.81 -31.96 -6.14
CA MET A 11 20.27 -30.96 -5.22
C MET A 11 19.35 -30.03 -6.02
N LEU A 12 18.04 -30.17 -5.86
CA LEU A 12 17.05 -29.25 -6.42
C LEU A 12 17.21 -27.90 -5.73
N VAL A 13 17.87 -26.96 -6.40
CA VAL A 13 17.89 -25.55 -6.00
C VAL A 13 16.46 -25.05 -6.13
N ALA A 14 15.82 -24.76 -4.99
CA ALA A 14 14.48 -24.19 -4.97
C ALA A 14 14.52 -22.84 -5.71
N ALA A 15 13.94 -22.80 -6.91
CA ALA A 15 13.77 -21.57 -7.66
C ALA A 15 13.00 -20.55 -6.79
N CYS A 16 13.50 -19.32 -6.72
CA CYS A 16 12.78 -18.21 -6.11
C CYS A 16 11.44 -18.04 -6.84
N ALA A 17 10.37 -18.59 -6.27
CA ALA A 17 9.03 -18.37 -6.80
C ALA A 17 8.75 -16.86 -6.81
N ALA A 18 8.37 -16.35 -7.98
CA ALA A 18 7.96 -14.95 -8.13
C ALA A 18 6.78 -14.66 -7.18
N PRO A 19 6.65 -13.41 -6.68
CA PRO A 19 5.55 -13.06 -5.81
C PRO A 19 4.20 -13.36 -6.48
N THR A 20 3.37 -14.17 -5.84
CA THR A 20 2.17 -14.76 -6.46
C THR A 20 0.89 -13.94 -6.25
N GLY A 21 0.92 -12.96 -5.33
CA GLY A 21 -0.24 -12.14 -4.97
C GLY A 21 0.07 -10.66 -4.81
N PRO A 22 -0.97 -9.80 -4.81
CA PRO A 22 -0.82 -8.34 -4.65
C PRO A 22 -0.40 -7.93 -3.23
N ILE A 23 -0.56 -8.82 -2.26
CA ILE A 23 -0.23 -8.61 -0.84
C ILE A 23 1.08 -9.36 -0.55
N ALA A 24 2.01 -8.70 0.15
CA ALA A 24 3.26 -9.29 0.57
C ALA A 24 3.06 -10.26 1.75
N THR A 25 3.94 -11.24 1.85
CA THR A 25 4.09 -12.04 3.07
C THR A 25 5.27 -11.55 3.89
N GLU A 26 5.20 -11.75 5.20
CA GLU A 26 6.32 -11.44 6.08
C GLU A 26 7.59 -12.25 5.73
N GLN A 27 7.42 -13.49 5.29
CA GLN A 27 8.55 -14.33 4.88
C GLN A 27 9.24 -13.78 3.62
N GLU A 28 8.49 -13.27 2.64
CA GLU A 28 9.05 -12.56 1.49
C GLU A 28 9.87 -11.36 1.94
N PHE A 29 9.30 -10.53 2.82
CA PHE A 29 9.98 -9.35 3.34
C PHE A 29 11.26 -9.70 4.10
N ARG A 30 11.18 -10.66 5.04
CA ARG A 30 12.34 -11.08 5.84
C ARG A 30 13.49 -11.59 4.98
N ARG A 31 13.20 -12.34 3.92
CA ARG A 31 14.23 -12.78 2.96
C ARG A 31 14.89 -11.59 2.27
N TRP A 32 14.09 -10.69 1.71
CA TRP A 32 14.59 -9.49 1.03
C TRP A 32 15.39 -8.58 1.97
N ALA A 33 14.90 -8.34 3.19
CA ALA A 33 15.57 -7.48 4.16
C ALA A 33 16.90 -8.07 4.64
N ALA A 34 17.02 -9.40 4.74
CA ALA A 34 18.22 -10.07 5.21
C ALA A 34 19.40 -10.07 4.21
N GLU A 35 19.18 -9.73 2.94
CA GLU A 35 20.28 -9.68 1.96
C GLU A 35 21.13 -8.40 2.08
N ASP A 36 20.74 -7.45 2.94
CA ASP A 36 21.53 -6.26 3.27
C ASP A 36 21.27 -5.82 4.72
N SER A 37 22.32 -5.83 5.56
CA SER A 37 22.24 -5.43 6.97
C SER A 37 21.73 -4.00 7.14
N ALA A 38 22.05 -3.08 6.22
CA ALA A 38 21.58 -1.70 6.31
C ALA A 38 20.06 -1.60 6.12
N ARG A 39 19.47 -2.43 5.23
CA ARG A 39 18.00 -2.53 5.08
C ARG A 39 17.35 -3.08 6.35
N GLN A 40 17.93 -4.13 6.94
CA GLN A 40 17.41 -4.72 8.17
C GLN A 40 17.45 -3.73 9.34
N GLU A 41 18.58 -3.04 9.53
CA GLU A 41 18.72 -2.01 10.58
C GLU A 41 17.76 -0.84 10.36
N ALA A 42 17.61 -0.37 9.12
CA ALA A 42 16.65 0.67 8.77
C ALA A 42 15.22 0.24 9.10
N PHE A 43 14.84 -1.01 8.83
CA PHE A 43 13.52 -1.51 9.15
C PHE A 43 13.26 -1.57 10.67
N VAL A 44 14.25 -1.98 11.47
CA VAL A 44 14.14 -1.95 12.94
C VAL A 44 13.88 -0.53 13.45
N ARG A 45 14.60 0.47 12.91
CA ARG A 45 14.38 1.88 13.26
C ARG A 45 13.01 2.38 12.81
N PHE A 46 12.57 1.97 11.62
CA PHE A 46 11.25 2.28 11.09
C PHE A 46 10.13 1.74 11.99
N GLU A 47 10.19 0.47 12.39
CA GLU A 47 9.21 -0.10 13.33
C GLU A 47 9.23 0.62 14.69
N ALA A 48 10.42 0.95 15.20
CA ALA A 48 10.54 1.72 16.44
C ALA A 48 9.88 3.10 16.32
N MET A 49 9.99 3.76 15.16
CA MET A 49 9.28 5.01 14.88
C MET A 49 7.76 4.81 14.88
N LEU A 50 7.25 3.78 14.19
CA LEU A 50 5.80 3.48 14.18
C LEU A 50 5.26 3.23 15.61
N ARG A 51 6.01 2.51 16.45
CA ARG A 51 5.66 2.26 17.85
C ARG A 51 5.63 3.57 18.65
N ARG A 52 6.67 4.41 18.54
CA ARG A 52 6.70 5.73 19.21
C ARG A 52 5.56 6.65 18.78
N GLN A 53 5.12 6.53 17.53
CA GLN A 53 4.02 7.33 16.98
C GLN A 53 2.62 6.74 17.25
N GLY A 54 2.54 5.55 17.86
CA GLY A 54 1.29 4.86 18.19
C GLY A 54 0.55 4.33 16.97
N VAL A 55 1.27 3.96 15.90
CA VAL A 55 0.69 3.51 14.62
C VAL A 55 1.27 2.16 14.13
N ALA A 56 1.98 1.43 15.01
CA ALA A 56 2.60 0.15 14.65
C ALA A 56 1.59 -0.97 14.35
N ASP A 57 0.40 -0.91 14.95
CA ASP A 57 -0.61 -1.97 14.87
C ASP A 57 -1.69 -1.71 13.79
N VAL A 58 -1.55 -0.62 13.01
CA VAL A 58 -2.53 -0.28 11.95
C VAL A 58 -2.37 -1.19 10.74
N LEU A 59 -1.13 -1.41 10.31
CA LEU A 59 -0.81 -2.29 9.19
C LEU A 59 0.48 -3.04 9.53
N PRO A 60 0.70 -4.25 9.01
CA PRO A 60 1.99 -4.89 9.12
C PRO A 60 3.08 -3.98 8.55
N ALA A 61 4.11 -3.66 9.35
CA ALA A 61 5.12 -2.66 8.97
C ALA A 61 5.82 -2.98 7.64
N TYR A 62 5.99 -4.27 7.31
CA TYR A 62 6.58 -4.71 6.05
C TYR A 62 5.73 -4.38 4.81
N ASP A 63 4.40 -4.24 4.96
CA ASP A 63 3.54 -3.80 3.87
C ASP A 63 3.81 -2.35 3.49
N LEU A 64 4.29 -1.53 4.43
CA LEU A 64 4.59 -0.13 4.18
C LEU A 64 5.83 0.05 3.29
N TRP A 65 6.56 -1.03 3.01
CA TRP A 65 7.70 -1.06 2.10
C TRP A 65 7.39 -1.83 0.82
N ILE A 66 6.14 -2.27 0.61
CA ILE A 66 5.75 -3.03 -0.59
C ILE A 66 5.77 -2.16 -1.86
N VAL A 67 6.33 -2.73 -2.94
CA VAL A 67 6.23 -2.17 -4.29
C VAL A 67 4.97 -2.72 -4.98
N ASP A 68 4.28 -1.88 -5.75
CA ASP A 68 3.06 -2.29 -6.47
C ASP A 68 3.35 -3.38 -7.49
N ARG A 69 2.60 -4.48 -7.38
CA ARG A 69 2.75 -5.69 -8.20
C ARG A 69 1.85 -5.72 -9.45
N LEU A 70 1.03 -4.70 -9.71
CA LEU A 70 0.20 -4.64 -10.95
C LEU A 70 1.03 -4.39 -12.21
N LYS A 71 2.21 -3.78 -12.08
CA LYS A 71 3.13 -3.49 -13.19
C LYS A 71 4.48 -4.13 -12.93
N THR A 72 4.51 -5.46 -12.83
CA THR A 72 5.72 -6.25 -12.53
C THR A 72 6.93 -5.91 -13.41
N ARG A 73 6.72 -5.53 -14.68
CA ARG A 73 7.79 -5.04 -15.58
C ARG A 73 8.55 -3.80 -15.08
N CYS A 74 7.94 -3.02 -14.19
CA CYS A 74 8.54 -1.83 -13.57
C CYS A 74 9.21 -2.14 -12.24
N MET A 75 9.01 -3.33 -11.69
CA MET A 75 9.56 -3.70 -10.38
C MET A 75 11.00 -4.16 -10.52
N HIS A 76 11.91 -3.51 -9.79
CA HIS A 76 13.29 -3.96 -9.63
C HIS A 76 13.46 -4.90 -8.42
N ALA A 77 12.62 -4.72 -7.41
CA ALA A 77 12.60 -5.52 -6.19
C ALA A 77 11.16 -5.60 -5.64
N PRO A 78 10.83 -6.61 -4.82
CA PRO A 78 9.49 -6.76 -4.25
C PRO A 78 9.15 -5.71 -3.17
N PHE A 79 10.18 -5.08 -2.59
CA PHE A 79 10.08 -4.04 -1.58
C PHE A 79 11.08 -2.93 -1.86
N VAL A 80 10.81 -1.76 -1.29
CA VAL A 80 11.66 -0.57 -1.36
C VAL A 80 11.63 0.13 -0.01
N ALA A 81 12.81 0.48 0.52
CA ALA A 81 12.91 1.28 1.73
C ALA A 81 12.64 2.76 1.39
N PRO A 82 11.66 3.42 2.01
CA PRO A 82 11.49 4.86 1.90
C PRO A 82 12.69 5.58 2.56
N PRO A 83 13.13 6.74 2.06
CA PRO A 83 14.14 7.55 2.73
C PRO A 83 13.73 7.87 4.17
N GLU A 84 14.67 7.80 5.11
CA GLU A 84 14.40 7.89 6.55
C GLU A 84 13.76 9.23 6.94
N GLU A 85 14.15 10.32 6.28
CA GLU A 85 13.58 11.64 6.45
C GLU A 85 12.10 11.75 6.03
N GLN A 86 11.60 10.80 5.23
CA GLN A 86 10.21 10.76 4.79
C GLN A 86 9.32 9.88 5.67
N TRP A 87 9.88 9.08 6.57
CA TRP A 87 9.08 8.17 7.42
C TRP A 87 7.98 8.86 8.22
N PRO A 88 8.17 10.08 8.79
CA PRO A 88 7.10 10.76 9.51
C PRO A 88 5.85 11.06 8.66
N ASN A 89 5.99 11.15 7.33
CA ASN A 89 4.91 11.51 6.41
C ASN A 89 3.78 10.47 6.35
N ILE A 90 4.06 9.21 6.69
CA ILE A 90 3.05 8.14 6.66
C ILE A 90 2.16 8.14 7.90
N VAL A 91 2.57 8.79 8.99
CA VAL A 91 1.94 8.67 10.31
C VAL A 91 0.49 9.14 10.29
N GLU A 92 0.21 10.29 9.70
CA GLU A 92 -1.17 10.81 9.61
C GLU A 92 -2.05 9.94 8.71
N THR A 93 -1.47 9.36 7.66
CA THR A 93 -2.18 8.41 6.79
C THR A 93 -2.55 7.14 7.54
N LEU A 94 -1.66 6.60 8.37
CA LEU A 94 -1.96 5.44 9.23
C LEU A 94 -3.01 5.78 10.29
N ARG A 95 -2.92 6.96 10.93
CA ARG A 95 -3.96 7.42 11.88
C ARG A 95 -5.32 7.50 11.20
N PHE A 96 -5.38 8.07 9.99
CA PHE A 96 -6.63 8.16 9.24
C PHE A 96 -7.20 6.78 8.88
N ILE A 97 -6.33 5.83 8.51
CA ILE A 97 -6.73 4.46 8.22
C ILE A 97 -7.34 3.81 9.47
N ARG A 98 -6.63 3.84 10.59
CA ARG A 98 -7.09 3.31 11.88
C ARG A 98 -8.43 3.91 12.33
N ASP A 99 -8.52 5.23 12.29
CA ASP A 99 -9.61 5.96 12.95
C ASP A 99 -10.88 6.03 12.08
N TYR A 100 -10.73 5.93 10.74
CA TYR A 100 -11.85 6.19 9.81
C TYR A 100 -12.03 5.18 8.69
N VAL A 101 -10.98 4.46 8.27
CA VAL A 101 -11.09 3.46 7.19
C VAL A 101 -11.45 2.10 7.74
N GLU A 102 -10.66 1.56 8.68
CA GLU A 102 -10.88 0.23 9.27
C GLU A 102 -12.27 0.08 9.91
N PRO A 103 -12.82 1.08 10.63
CA PRO A 103 -14.14 0.94 11.25
C PRO A 103 -15.29 0.73 10.25
N VAL A 104 -15.11 1.15 8.99
CA VAL A 104 -16.13 0.99 7.96
C VAL A 104 -15.78 -0.09 6.94
N VAL A 105 -14.50 -0.28 6.59
CA VAL A 105 -14.06 -1.25 5.57
C VAL A 105 -13.69 -2.62 6.18
N GLY A 106 -13.35 -2.67 7.47
CA GLY A 106 -12.67 -3.81 8.10
C GLY A 106 -11.17 -3.82 7.78
N ASP A 107 -10.51 -4.93 8.14
CA ASP A 107 -9.07 -5.09 7.94
C ASP A 107 -8.64 -4.85 6.49
N VAL A 108 -7.58 -4.08 6.33
CA VAL A 108 -7.00 -3.73 5.03
C VAL A 108 -5.51 -4.09 5.00
N ARG A 109 -4.97 -4.28 3.80
CA ARG A 109 -3.53 -4.48 3.59
C ARG A 109 -3.04 -3.50 2.55
N ALA A 110 -1.81 -3.00 2.72
CA ALA A 110 -1.20 -2.18 1.68
C ALA A 110 -0.72 -3.06 0.52
N VAL A 111 -0.96 -2.56 -0.69
CA VAL A 111 -0.52 -3.17 -1.95
C VAL A 111 0.41 -2.24 -2.74
N SER A 112 0.60 -1.01 -2.26
CA SER A 112 1.64 -0.06 -2.68
C SER A 112 1.76 1.04 -1.63
N ALA A 113 2.98 1.42 -1.25
CA ALA A 113 3.19 2.53 -0.31
C ALA A 113 4.22 3.53 -0.87
N PHE A 114 5.51 3.40 -0.58
CA PHE A 114 6.52 4.27 -1.19
C PHE A 114 6.73 3.93 -2.68
N ARG A 115 7.00 4.96 -3.49
CA ARG A 115 7.44 4.79 -4.88
C ARG A 115 8.68 5.65 -5.10
N ASP A 116 9.80 4.99 -5.39
CA ASP A 116 10.99 5.71 -5.87
C ASP A 116 10.72 6.35 -7.24
N GLN A 117 11.69 7.16 -7.70
CA GLN A 117 11.55 7.89 -8.95
C GLN A 117 11.38 6.97 -10.16
N ALA A 118 12.26 5.97 -10.30
CA ALA A 118 12.26 5.06 -11.45
C ALA A 118 10.94 4.27 -11.54
N PHE A 119 10.47 3.74 -10.41
CA PHE A 119 9.20 3.02 -10.34
C PHE A 119 8.03 3.93 -10.67
N ASN A 120 7.96 5.13 -10.07
CA ASN A 120 6.86 6.06 -10.30
C ASN A 120 6.78 6.50 -11.77
N GLU A 121 7.91 6.77 -12.42
CA GLU A 121 7.96 7.11 -13.84
C GLU A 121 7.51 5.94 -14.72
N CYS A 122 8.02 4.72 -14.47
CA CYS A 122 7.68 3.54 -15.27
C CYS A 122 6.17 3.19 -15.23
N VAL A 123 5.53 3.37 -14.08
CA VAL A 123 4.07 3.12 -13.94
C VAL A 123 3.21 4.28 -14.46
N GLY A 124 3.82 5.36 -14.97
CA GLY A 124 3.11 6.56 -15.42
C GLY A 124 2.50 7.37 -14.27
N GLY A 125 3.11 7.30 -13.09
CA GLY A 125 2.67 8.03 -11.91
C GLY A 125 2.87 9.54 -12.08
N ALA A 126 1.99 10.34 -11.46
CA ALA A 126 2.10 11.79 -11.49
C ALA A 126 3.46 12.26 -10.92
N PRO A 127 4.10 13.30 -11.48
CA PRO A 127 5.36 13.81 -10.95
C PRO A 127 5.27 14.21 -9.47
N ALA A 128 4.14 14.78 -9.06
CA ALA A 128 3.83 15.18 -7.69
C ALA A 128 3.08 14.09 -6.87
N SER A 129 3.20 12.82 -7.25
CA SER A 129 2.55 11.70 -6.55
C SER A 129 2.85 11.70 -5.04
N ALA A 130 1.83 11.49 -4.23
CA ALA A 130 1.96 11.41 -2.78
C ALA A 130 2.79 10.18 -2.33
N HIS A 131 2.83 9.12 -3.14
CA HIS A 131 3.67 7.94 -2.87
C HIS A 131 5.17 8.26 -2.87
N ARG A 132 5.62 9.23 -3.68
CA ARG A 132 7.04 9.64 -3.75
C ARG A 132 7.56 10.36 -2.50
N GLY A 133 6.64 10.90 -1.70
CA GLY A 133 6.97 11.51 -0.40
C GLY A 133 6.53 10.65 0.78
N PHE A 134 6.16 9.38 0.52
CA PHE A 134 5.68 8.45 1.52
C PHE A 134 4.47 8.95 2.34
N PHE A 135 3.58 9.72 1.70
CA PHE A 135 2.31 10.14 2.30
C PHE A 135 1.16 9.18 2.00
N ALA A 136 1.33 8.27 1.05
CA ALA A 136 0.25 7.54 0.42
C ALA A 136 0.36 6.03 0.56
N ILE A 137 -0.81 5.40 0.66
CA ILE A 137 -0.96 3.95 0.64
C ILE A 137 -2.10 3.60 -0.31
N ASP A 138 -1.83 2.68 -1.25
CA ASP A 138 -2.89 1.97 -1.95
C ASP A 138 -3.22 0.69 -1.17
N LEU A 139 -4.50 0.46 -0.93
CA LEU A 139 -5.03 -0.53 0.00
C LEU A 139 -6.00 -1.49 -0.70
N MET A 140 -6.16 -2.68 -0.12
CA MET A 140 -7.23 -3.62 -0.44
C MET A 140 -7.87 -4.17 0.84
N PRO A 141 -9.21 -4.32 0.90
CA PRO A 141 -9.87 -4.98 2.01
C PRO A 141 -9.59 -6.49 2.01
N MET A 142 -9.36 -7.03 3.20
CA MET A 142 -9.14 -8.45 3.41
C MET A 142 -10.42 -9.26 3.29
N ASP A 143 -11.55 -8.72 3.75
CA ASP A 143 -12.85 -9.35 3.53
C ASP A 143 -13.23 -9.26 2.04
N ARG A 144 -13.32 -10.42 1.39
CA ARG A 144 -13.69 -10.54 -0.03
C ARG A 144 -15.15 -10.16 -0.31
N ARG A 145 -16.00 -10.09 0.71
CA ARG A 145 -17.39 -9.64 0.61
C ARG A 145 -17.51 -8.13 0.46
N VAL A 146 -16.49 -7.37 0.81
CA VAL A 146 -16.46 -5.92 0.60
C VAL A 146 -16.28 -5.66 -0.90
N THR A 147 -17.38 -5.40 -1.60
CA THR A 147 -17.37 -5.10 -3.04
C THR A 147 -16.85 -3.69 -3.31
N ARG A 148 -16.62 -3.37 -4.58
CA ARG A 148 -16.24 -2.01 -4.99
C ARG A 148 -17.32 -1.00 -4.64
N GLU A 149 -18.58 -1.37 -4.83
CA GLU A 149 -19.75 -0.54 -4.57
C GLU A 149 -19.84 -0.23 -3.07
N THR A 150 -19.65 -1.25 -2.22
CA THR A 150 -19.58 -1.08 -0.76
C THR A 150 -18.39 -0.22 -0.33
N LEU A 151 -17.21 -0.36 -0.96
CA LEU A 151 -16.07 0.54 -0.71
C LEU A 151 -16.42 1.98 -1.04
N ILE A 152 -17.05 2.23 -2.19
CA ILE A 152 -17.47 3.57 -2.61
C ILE A 152 -18.41 4.17 -1.58
N GLU A 153 -19.49 3.48 -1.25
CA GLU A 153 -20.48 3.97 -0.30
C GLU A 153 -19.84 4.39 1.04
N ARG A 154 -19.06 3.47 1.63
CA ARG A 154 -18.48 3.65 2.96
C ARG A 154 -17.35 4.68 2.99
N LEU A 155 -16.41 4.62 2.05
CA LEU A 155 -15.28 5.55 1.99
C LEU A 155 -15.73 6.94 1.57
N CYS A 156 -16.74 7.07 0.72
CA CYS A 156 -17.28 8.38 0.39
C CYS A 156 -17.93 9.04 1.60
N ALA A 157 -18.72 8.31 2.40
CA ALA A 157 -19.29 8.86 3.63
C ALA A 157 -18.21 9.39 4.59
N VAL A 158 -17.10 8.65 4.74
CA VAL A 158 -15.94 9.07 5.52
C VAL A 158 -15.26 10.30 4.92
N HIS A 159 -14.99 10.31 3.61
CA HIS A 159 -14.27 11.39 2.95
C HIS A 159 -15.05 12.71 2.96
N VAL A 160 -16.37 12.67 2.83
CA VAL A 160 -17.19 13.89 2.94
C VAL A 160 -17.14 14.46 4.36
N ARG A 161 -17.20 13.60 5.38
CA ARG A 161 -17.23 14.05 6.78
C ARG A 161 -15.87 14.51 7.29
N GLU A 162 -14.81 13.75 7.00
CA GLU A 162 -13.49 13.92 7.62
C GLU A 162 -12.41 14.42 6.66
N GLY A 163 -12.60 14.20 5.36
CA GLY A 163 -11.51 14.33 4.38
C GLY A 163 -10.92 15.73 4.32
N ARG A 164 -11.75 16.79 4.43
CA ARG A 164 -11.25 18.18 4.41
C ARG A 164 -10.43 18.50 5.65
N ARG A 165 -10.90 18.07 6.83
CA ARG A 165 -10.23 18.31 8.12
C ARG A 165 -8.89 17.58 8.20
N ALA A 166 -8.86 16.34 7.73
CA ALA A 166 -7.67 15.48 7.73
C ALA A 166 -6.78 15.64 6.47
N ARG A 167 -7.13 16.56 5.55
CA ARG A 167 -6.42 16.79 4.27
C ARG A 167 -6.25 15.52 3.41
N VAL A 168 -7.29 14.68 3.36
CA VAL A 168 -7.20 13.35 2.76
C VAL A 168 -7.44 13.36 1.25
N GLY A 169 -6.49 12.81 0.51
CA GLY A 169 -6.69 12.36 -0.86
C GLY A 169 -7.34 10.97 -0.87
N LEU A 170 -8.46 10.82 -1.58
CA LEU A 170 -9.14 9.53 -1.78
C LEU A 170 -9.19 9.17 -3.26
N GLY A 171 -8.53 8.07 -3.63
CA GLY A 171 -8.67 7.46 -4.95
C GLY A 171 -9.46 6.16 -4.86
N ILE A 172 -10.40 5.92 -5.77
CA ILE A 172 -11.06 4.62 -5.89
C ILE A 172 -10.79 4.06 -7.28
N TYR A 173 -9.98 3.00 -7.34
CA TYR A 173 -9.58 2.38 -8.58
C TYR A 173 -10.62 1.37 -9.08
N GLN A 174 -10.23 0.52 -10.03
CA GLN A 174 -11.00 -0.64 -10.43
C GLN A 174 -11.00 -1.73 -9.34
N ALA A 175 -11.99 -2.62 -9.38
CA ALA A 175 -12.18 -3.67 -8.41
C ALA A 175 -12.16 -3.14 -6.95
N ARG A 176 -11.44 -3.80 -6.04
CA ARG A 176 -11.45 -3.50 -4.60
C ARG A 176 -10.24 -2.68 -4.12
N ARG A 177 -9.51 -2.02 -5.02
CA ARG A 177 -8.32 -1.25 -4.66
C ARG A 177 -8.68 0.23 -4.51
N PHE A 178 -8.16 0.87 -3.47
CA PHE A 178 -8.35 2.29 -3.22
C PHE A 178 -7.06 2.92 -2.71
N HIS A 179 -7.02 4.25 -2.63
CA HIS A 179 -5.88 5.05 -2.24
C HIS A 179 -6.27 5.99 -1.10
N ILE A 180 -5.38 6.11 -0.11
CA ILE A 180 -5.45 7.11 0.94
C ILE A 180 -4.10 7.83 1.04
N ASP A 181 -4.13 9.15 1.10
CA ASP A 181 -2.99 9.96 1.51
C ASP A 181 -3.44 11.16 2.34
N THR A 182 -2.55 11.72 3.16
CA THR A 182 -2.80 12.93 3.97
C THR A 182 -2.04 14.16 3.47
N ARG A 183 -1.56 14.13 2.22
CA ARG A 183 -0.80 15.25 1.63
C ARG A 183 -1.72 16.39 1.22
N SER A 184 -2.83 16.09 0.55
CA SER A 184 -3.80 17.09 0.10
C SER A 184 -5.21 16.55 -0.09
N TYR A 185 -6.21 17.36 0.26
CA TYR A 185 -7.63 17.03 0.08
C TYR A 185 -8.03 17.05 -1.39
N ARG A 186 -8.24 15.86 -1.96
CA ARG A 186 -8.65 15.68 -3.36
C ARG A 186 -9.31 14.31 -3.55
N GLY A 187 -9.92 14.10 -4.72
CA GLY A 187 -10.46 12.79 -5.06
C GLY A 187 -10.40 12.49 -6.55
N TRP A 188 -10.26 11.21 -6.90
CA TRP A 188 -10.25 10.71 -8.27
C TRP A 188 -10.83 9.30 -8.36
N GLY A 189 -11.33 8.93 -9.53
CA GLY A 189 -11.89 7.59 -9.77
C GLY A 189 -10.97 6.70 -10.59
N ALA A 190 -11.57 5.69 -11.23
CA ALA A 190 -10.86 4.59 -11.89
C ALA A 190 -10.03 5.02 -13.10
N ASP A 191 -10.30 6.18 -13.69
CA ASP A 191 -9.54 6.77 -14.82
C ASP A 191 -8.42 7.72 -14.36
N TYR A 192 -8.12 7.75 -13.06
CA TYR A 192 -7.13 8.63 -12.42
C TYR A 192 -7.44 10.12 -12.50
N ARG A 193 -8.66 10.50 -12.86
CA ARG A 193 -9.09 11.90 -12.97
C ARG A 193 -10.07 12.24 -11.86
N GLY A 194 -10.05 13.50 -11.44
CA GLY A 194 -11.10 14.06 -10.59
C GLY A 194 -12.48 13.86 -11.22
N GLY A 195 -12.55 14.00 -12.56
CA GLY A 195 -13.67 13.66 -13.46
C GLY A 195 -14.57 12.54 -12.96
N SER A 196 -13.97 11.39 -12.69
CA SER A 196 -14.64 10.14 -12.36
C SER A 196 -14.77 9.87 -10.85
N PHE A 197 -14.45 10.83 -9.98
CA PHE A 197 -14.48 10.61 -8.54
C PHE A 197 -15.90 10.29 -8.04
N PRO A 198 -16.15 9.09 -7.48
CA PRO A 198 -17.50 8.64 -7.18
C PRO A 198 -18.15 9.38 -6.00
N CYS A 199 -17.36 9.98 -5.09
CA CYS A 199 -17.90 10.64 -3.91
C CYS A 199 -18.52 12.02 -4.18
N ARG A 200 -18.42 12.54 -5.41
CA ARG A 200 -19.04 13.83 -5.75
C ARG A 200 -20.55 13.83 -5.53
N GLN A 201 -21.22 12.73 -5.87
CA GLN A 201 -22.67 12.61 -5.69
C GLN A 201 -23.03 12.58 -4.19
N ALA A 202 -22.25 11.88 -3.37
CA ALA A 202 -22.41 11.88 -1.91
C ALA A 202 -22.25 13.29 -1.30
N THR A 203 -21.31 14.11 -1.80
CA THR A 203 -21.20 15.51 -1.35
C THR A 203 -22.37 16.40 -1.77
N ALA A 204 -23.14 16.03 -2.80
CA ALA A 204 -24.33 16.77 -3.23
C ALA A 204 -25.54 16.41 -2.37
N SER A 205 -25.75 15.12 -2.06
CA SER A 205 -26.83 14.65 -1.19
C SER A 205 -26.75 15.18 0.24
N LEU A 206 -25.54 15.39 0.78
CA LEU A 206 -25.36 16.00 2.11
C LEU A 206 -25.61 17.51 2.14
N ARG A 207 -25.66 18.18 0.98
CA ARG A 207 -25.99 19.61 0.87
C ARG A 207 -27.48 19.89 0.68
N ASN A 208 -28.25 18.88 0.28
CA ASN A 208 -29.71 18.91 0.20
C ASN A 208 -30.28 17.65 0.86
N PRO A 209 -30.34 17.59 2.21
CA PRO A 209 -31.12 16.56 2.88
C PRO A 209 -32.60 16.76 2.49
N ALA A 210 -33.22 15.70 1.96
CA ALA A 210 -34.66 15.66 1.76
C ALA A 210 -35.41 15.77 3.10
#